data_AF-A0A382N5C5-F1
#
_entry.id   AF-A0A382N5C5-F1
#
_cell.length_a   1.000
_cell.length_b   1.000
_cell.length_c   1.000
_cell.angle_alpha   90.00
_cell.angle_beta   90.00
_cell.angle_gamma   90.00
#
_symmetry.space_group_name_H-M   'P 1'
#
loop_
_entity.id
_entity.type
_entity.pdbx_description
1 polymer ?
#
loop_
_entity_poly.entity_id
_entity_poly.type
_entity_poly.pdbx_seq_one_letter_code
_entity_poly.pdbx_strand_id
1 'polypeptide(L)'
;DSVTANTVEGIVITGSPLGLIRSDIDIQSTNWSLFGQVEYDLTNALTVIAGLRWSQDDKDLEFTQVSRNMDDQGIPSGSLLFDLDVEAVGAFDDVPTIDYGDFAARLQLNLRTGDDTLWFASWNRGMKGGNWTAAAAIGIDELQHDEEVLNSFEVGVKTSFADGTARLNATVFYYDYEDYQAFSLTGLTPAVTNSDATANGGEIELFWTPGEGWDIVLGAAFIDSEVDFVPAVFPGSGTSDAELPQAPSTSFNVLVRKAWNLGGGELALQVDGNWNDEQFLEGTNSLVSLQDSYFVGNASVSYATENWTVIAWGKNLNDEEYLLYNLDIGLAGFIEQVYAPPRHWGATVRYHF
;
A
#
# COMPACT_ATOMS: atom_id res chain seq x y z
N ASP A 1 -19.66 -7.37 -13.37
CA ASP A 1 -20.08 -6.05 -12.83
C ASP A 1 -19.32 -4.98 -13.58
N SER A 2 -20.01 -4.06 -14.27
CA SER A 2 -19.36 -2.97 -15.01
C SER A 2 -18.98 -1.85 -14.03
N VAL A 3 -17.69 -1.66 -13.80
CA VAL A 3 -17.18 -0.50 -13.07
C VAL A 3 -16.88 0.58 -14.10
N THR A 4 -17.72 1.61 -14.17
CA THR A 4 -17.43 2.81 -14.97
C THR A 4 -16.45 3.67 -14.17
N ALA A 5 -15.20 3.77 -14.63
CA ALA A 5 -14.20 4.64 -14.00
C ALA A 5 -14.41 6.11 -14.40
N ASN A 6 -14.08 7.00 -13.47
CA ASN A 6 -14.41 8.42 -13.47
C ASN A 6 -13.82 9.19 -14.65
N THR A 7 -14.59 10.15 -15.20
CA THR A 7 -14.06 11.24 -16.04
C THR A 7 -13.10 12.08 -15.19
N VAL A 8 -11.80 12.06 -15.51
CA VAL A 8 -10.81 12.93 -14.87
C VAL A 8 -10.67 14.19 -15.73
N GLU A 9 -11.33 15.28 -15.34
CA GLU A 9 -11.15 16.58 -16.02
C GLU A 9 -9.79 17.20 -15.65
N GLY A 10 -8.85 17.09 -16.59
CA GLY A 10 -7.74 18.00 -16.93
C GLY A 10 -6.87 18.63 -15.82
N ILE A 11 -5.58 18.32 -15.84
CA ILE A 11 -4.53 19.15 -15.20
C ILE A 11 -4.15 20.31 -16.14
N VAL A 12 -4.10 21.53 -15.61
CA VAL A 12 -3.50 22.70 -16.28
C VAL A 12 -1.99 22.69 -16.01
N ILE A 13 -1.19 22.21 -16.97
CA ILE A 13 0.27 22.01 -16.78
C ILE A 13 1.10 23.28 -17.02
N THR A 14 0.54 24.38 -17.57
CA THR A 14 1.37 25.56 -17.91
C THR A 14 0.72 26.90 -17.58
N GLY A 15 1.56 27.93 -17.40
CA GLY A 15 1.20 29.30 -16.98
C GLY A 15 0.32 30.12 -17.94
N SER A 16 -0.44 29.48 -18.83
CA SER A 16 -1.40 30.12 -19.72
C SER A 16 -2.81 29.61 -19.45
N PRO A 17 -3.81 30.48 -19.22
CA PRO A 17 -5.20 30.07 -18.96
C PRO A 17 -5.94 29.48 -20.17
N LEU A 18 -5.28 29.33 -21.34
CA LEU A 18 -5.88 28.86 -22.59
C LEU A 18 -5.34 27.52 -23.11
N GLY A 19 -4.22 27.03 -22.57
CA GLY A 19 -3.69 25.70 -22.89
C GLY A 19 -4.48 24.62 -22.14
N LEU A 20 -4.99 23.62 -22.85
CA LEU A 20 -5.78 22.53 -22.26
C LEU A 20 -5.34 21.19 -22.84
N ILE A 21 -5.10 20.22 -21.95
CA ILE A 21 -5.06 18.79 -22.28
C ILE A 21 -6.28 18.17 -21.60
N ARG A 22 -7.15 17.54 -22.40
CA ARG A 22 -8.26 16.73 -21.92
C ARG A 22 -8.01 15.28 -22.31
N SER A 23 -8.09 14.39 -21.33
CA SER A 23 -8.04 12.95 -21.53
C SER A 23 -9.38 12.34 -21.13
N ASP A 24 -10.00 11.59 -22.02
CA ASP A 24 -11.18 10.76 -21.75
C ASP A 24 -10.73 9.29 -21.82
N ILE A 25 -10.89 8.55 -20.73
CA ILE A 25 -10.47 7.15 -20.55
C ILE A 25 -11.71 6.35 -20.16
N ASP A 26 -12.09 5.35 -20.95
CA ASP A 26 -13.14 4.39 -20.62
C ASP A 26 -12.53 2.98 -20.62
N ILE A 27 -12.56 2.31 -19.47
CA ILE A 27 -12.07 0.93 -19.33
C ILE A 27 -13.27 0.05 -19.04
N GLN A 28 -13.50 -0.93 -19.91
CA GLN A 28 -14.47 -1.99 -19.70
C GLN A 28 -13.73 -3.24 -19.23
N SER A 29 -14.20 -3.84 -18.14
CA SER A 29 -13.57 -5.03 -17.58
C SER A 29 -14.62 -6.08 -17.21
N THR A 30 -14.35 -7.30 -17.64
CA THR A 30 -15.09 -8.51 -17.26
C THR A 30 -14.11 -9.50 -16.64
N ASN A 31 -14.38 -9.91 -15.40
CA ASN A 31 -13.65 -10.99 -14.73
C ASN A 31 -14.61 -12.12 -14.38
N TRP A 32 -14.17 -13.36 -14.59
CA TRP A 32 -14.82 -14.52 -13.99
C TRP A 32 -13.80 -15.47 -13.40
N SER A 33 -14.22 -16.25 -12.39
CA SER A 33 -13.31 -17.15 -11.68
C SER A 33 -14.00 -18.40 -11.17
N LEU A 34 -13.21 -19.45 -11.02
CA LEU A 34 -13.58 -20.69 -10.35
C LEU A 34 -12.56 -20.99 -9.26
N PHE A 35 -13.02 -21.27 -8.04
CA PHE A 35 -12.15 -21.49 -6.90
C PHE A 35 -12.62 -22.64 -6.01
N GLY A 36 -11.68 -23.20 -5.26
CA GLY A 36 -11.94 -24.22 -4.25
C GLY A 36 -10.80 -24.32 -3.25
N GLN A 37 -11.13 -24.71 -2.02
CA GLN A 37 -10.17 -24.98 -0.95
C GLN A 37 -10.56 -26.26 -0.23
N VAL A 38 -9.55 -27.05 0.11
CA VAL A 38 -9.68 -28.27 0.90
C VAL A 38 -8.78 -28.15 2.13
N GLU A 39 -9.36 -28.46 3.29
CA GLU A 39 -8.64 -28.62 4.55
C GLU A 39 -8.74 -30.08 4.96
N TYR A 40 -7.61 -30.71 5.23
CA TYR A 40 -7.53 -32.13 5.54
C TYR A 40 -6.62 -32.38 6.73
N ASP A 41 -7.19 -32.94 7.79
CA ASP A 41 -6.44 -33.39 8.97
C ASP A 41 -5.72 -34.70 8.64
N LEU A 42 -4.43 -34.61 8.30
CA LEU A 42 -3.55 -35.78 8.13
C LEU A 42 -3.43 -36.59 9.42
N THR A 43 -3.44 -35.89 10.55
CA THR A 43 -3.48 -36.45 11.91
C THR A 43 -4.28 -35.52 12.82
N ASN A 44 -4.48 -35.89 14.09
CA ASN A 44 -5.11 -35.00 15.08
C ASN A 44 -4.33 -33.69 15.33
N ALA A 45 -3.05 -33.61 14.92
CA ALA A 45 -2.18 -32.48 15.16
C ALA A 45 -1.72 -31.78 13.88
N LEU A 46 -1.86 -32.40 12.70
CA LEU A 46 -1.33 -31.90 11.43
C LEU A 46 -2.47 -31.76 10.41
N THR A 47 -2.73 -30.53 9.99
CA THR A 47 -3.70 -30.19 8.96
C THR A 47 -2.98 -29.67 7.72
N VAL A 48 -3.39 -30.13 6.55
CA VAL A 48 -2.98 -29.59 5.26
C VAL A 48 -4.11 -28.75 4.70
N ILE A 49 -3.79 -27.56 4.21
CA ILE A 49 -4.72 -26.67 3.51
C ILE A 49 -4.20 -26.48 2.10
N ALA A 50 -5.03 -26.78 1.10
CA ALA A 50 -4.71 -26.56 -0.30
C ALA A 50 -5.85 -25.81 -0.98
N GLY A 51 -5.53 -24.76 -1.74
CA GLY A 51 -6.50 -23.94 -2.45
C GLY A 51 -6.01 -23.59 -3.84
N LEU A 52 -6.95 -23.47 -4.78
CA LEU A 52 -6.71 -23.01 -6.13
C LEU A 52 -7.87 -22.12 -6.56
N ARG A 53 -7.55 -21.03 -7.24
CA ARG A 53 -8.49 -20.15 -7.93
C ARG A 53 -7.94 -19.89 -9.32
N TRP A 54 -8.71 -20.22 -10.34
CA TRP A 54 -8.41 -19.77 -11.71
C TRP A 54 -9.32 -18.60 -12.04
N SER A 55 -8.78 -17.56 -12.68
CA SER A 55 -9.52 -16.36 -13.09
C SER A 55 -9.20 -16.04 -14.55
N GLN A 56 -10.17 -15.50 -15.27
CA GLN A 56 -10.01 -14.92 -16.60
C GLN A 56 -10.32 -13.43 -16.50
N ASP A 57 -9.41 -12.61 -17.01
CA ASP A 57 -9.56 -11.16 -17.12
C ASP A 57 -9.66 -10.77 -18.60
N ASP A 58 -10.77 -10.12 -18.93
CA ASP A 58 -11.01 -9.49 -20.22
C ASP A 58 -11.17 -7.99 -19.97
N LYS A 59 -10.30 -7.15 -20.52
CA LYS A 59 -10.35 -5.69 -20.38
C LYS A 59 -10.11 -5.03 -21.74
N ASP A 60 -10.91 -4.01 -22.00
CA ASP A 60 -10.81 -3.14 -23.17
C ASP A 60 -10.63 -1.69 -22.71
N LEU A 61 -9.80 -0.92 -23.41
CA LEU A 61 -9.56 0.50 -23.14
C LEU A 61 -9.94 1.34 -24.36
N GLU A 62 -10.88 2.26 -24.19
CA GLU A 62 -11.10 3.38 -25.10
C GLU A 62 -10.40 4.62 -24.53
N PHE A 63 -9.39 5.12 -25.25
CA PHE A 63 -8.65 6.31 -24.85
C PHE A 63 -8.73 7.42 -25.90
N THR A 64 -9.10 8.62 -25.47
CA THR A 64 -9.11 9.83 -26.31
C THR A 64 -8.38 10.96 -25.61
N GLN A 65 -7.41 11.57 -26.30
CA GLN A 65 -6.74 12.77 -25.82
C GLN A 65 -6.95 13.95 -26.77
N VAL A 66 -7.25 15.12 -26.19
CA VAL A 66 -7.47 16.37 -26.92
C VAL A 66 -6.61 17.47 -26.31
N SER A 67 -5.64 17.95 -27.09
CA SER A 67 -4.78 19.09 -26.76
C SER A 67 -5.23 20.34 -27.52
N ARG A 68 -5.28 21.51 -26.85
CA ARG A 68 -5.72 22.79 -27.44
C ARG A 68 -4.80 23.96 -27.07
N ASN A 69 -4.53 24.84 -28.05
CA ASN A 69 -3.78 26.10 -27.91
C ASN A 69 -2.40 25.95 -27.23
N MET A 70 -1.61 24.96 -27.66
CA MET A 70 -0.29 24.68 -27.09
C MET A 70 0.85 25.48 -27.76
N ASP A 71 0.59 26.13 -28.89
CA ASP A 71 1.61 26.76 -29.75
C ASP A 71 2.25 28.04 -29.18
N ASP A 72 1.68 28.62 -28.12
CA ASP A 72 2.08 29.93 -27.55
C ASP A 72 2.51 29.84 -26.07
N GLN A 73 3.12 28.72 -25.68
CA GLN A 73 3.53 28.44 -24.29
C GLN A 73 4.98 28.80 -23.98
N GLY A 74 5.73 29.41 -24.91
CA GLY A 74 7.12 29.83 -24.72
C GLY A 74 8.12 28.67 -24.54
N ILE A 75 7.71 27.45 -24.84
CA ILE A 75 8.52 26.24 -24.78
C ILE A 75 9.48 26.23 -26.00
N PRO A 76 10.81 26.13 -25.82
CA PRO A 76 11.75 26.15 -26.93
C PRO A 76 11.47 25.02 -27.92
N SER A 77 11.39 25.34 -29.22
CA SER A 77 11.28 24.33 -30.29
C SER A 77 12.43 23.33 -30.16
N GLY A 78 12.10 22.04 -29.96
CA GLY A 78 13.09 20.98 -29.73
C GLY A 78 13.41 20.67 -28.25
N SER A 79 12.67 21.22 -27.30
CA SER A 79 12.68 20.69 -25.92
C SER A 79 11.81 19.43 -25.85
N LEU A 80 12.44 18.29 -25.57
CA LEU A 80 11.79 16.99 -25.32
C LEU A 80 11.10 17.01 -23.94
N LEU A 81 10.16 17.92 -23.73
CA LEU A 81 9.26 17.82 -22.59
C LEU A 81 7.91 17.28 -23.02
N PHE A 82 7.49 17.53 -24.26
CA PHE A 82 6.35 16.89 -24.92
C PHE A 82 6.59 17.06 -26.44
N ASP A 83 6.70 15.98 -27.23
CA ASP A 83 6.71 16.11 -28.70
C ASP A 83 5.27 16.34 -29.18
N LEU A 84 4.82 17.59 -29.05
CA LEU A 84 3.43 18.00 -29.30
C LEU A 84 3.07 18.08 -30.78
N ASP A 85 4.02 17.79 -31.68
CA ASP A 85 3.82 17.85 -33.14
C ASP A 85 3.44 16.49 -33.76
N VAL A 86 3.28 15.41 -32.97
CA VAL A 86 3.04 14.06 -33.52
C VAL A 86 1.67 13.43 -33.21
N GLU A 87 0.91 13.83 -32.19
CA GLU A 87 -0.39 13.18 -31.90
C GLU A 87 -1.57 14.16 -31.86
N ALA A 88 -1.88 14.69 -33.04
CA ALA A 88 -3.17 15.33 -33.27
C ALA A 88 -4.28 14.26 -33.27
N VAL A 89 -5.09 14.24 -32.20
CA VAL A 89 -6.49 13.77 -32.15
C VAL A 89 -6.74 12.47 -32.93
N GLY A 90 -6.50 11.34 -32.28
CA GLY A 90 -7.04 10.05 -32.69
C GLY A 90 -7.75 9.40 -31.51
N ALA A 91 -8.97 8.90 -31.72
CA ALA A 91 -9.37 7.72 -30.97
C ALA A 91 -8.34 6.65 -31.34
N PHE A 92 -7.64 6.10 -30.34
CA PHE A 92 -6.68 5.05 -30.60
C PHE A 92 -7.47 3.75 -30.86
N ASP A 93 -7.69 3.42 -32.15
CA ASP A 93 -8.44 2.22 -32.54
C ASP A 93 -7.66 0.91 -32.28
N ASP A 94 -6.36 1.00 -31.99
CA ASP A 94 -5.43 -0.13 -31.80
C ASP A 94 -4.81 -0.15 -30.38
N VAL A 95 -5.54 0.27 -29.34
CA VAL A 95 -5.07 0.07 -27.95
C VAL A 95 -5.06 -1.43 -27.65
N PRO A 96 -3.93 -2.00 -27.15
CA PRO A 96 -3.87 -3.42 -26.83
C PRO A 96 -4.92 -3.78 -25.78
N THR A 97 -5.67 -4.85 -26.01
CA THR A 97 -6.66 -5.39 -25.07
C THR A 97 -5.99 -6.37 -24.12
N ILE A 98 -6.49 -6.48 -22.89
CA ILE A 98 -6.04 -7.50 -21.93
C ILE A 98 -7.03 -8.66 -21.99
N ASP A 99 -6.58 -9.82 -22.46
CA ASP A 99 -7.33 -11.08 -22.48
C ASP A 99 -6.37 -12.21 -22.11
N TYR A 100 -6.42 -12.65 -20.85
CA TYR A 100 -5.70 -13.82 -20.38
C TYR A 100 -6.36 -14.41 -19.12
N GLY A 101 -5.97 -15.66 -18.82
CA GLY A 101 -6.35 -16.32 -17.58
C GLY A 101 -5.14 -16.78 -16.79
N ASP A 102 -5.18 -16.57 -15.47
CA ASP A 102 -4.14 -16.92 -14.53
C ASP A 102 -4.71 -17.59 -13.25
N PHE A 103 -3.86 -18.14 -12.38
CA PHE A 103 -4.27 -18.86 -11.17
C PHE A 103 -3.62 -18.37 -9.86
N ALA A 104 -4.43 -18.21 -8.82
CA ALA A 104 -3.93 -18.04 -7.45
C ALA A 104 -3.94 -19.40 -6.74
N ALA A 105 -2.92 -19.67 -5.94
CA ALA A 105 -2.77 -20.96 -5.26
C ALA A 105 -2.33 -20.79 -3.80
N ARG A 106 -2.67 -21.78 -2.97
CA ARG A 106 -2.21 -21.87 -1.59
C ARG A 106 -1.89 -23.31 -1.24
N LEU A 107 -0.77 -23.50 -0.55
CA LEU A 107 -0.45 -24.73 0.17
C LEU A 107 0.05 -24.36 1.57
N GLN A 108 -0.57 -24.91 2.60
CA GLN A 108 -0.18 -24.66 3.99
C GLN A 108 -0.21 -25.92 4.83
N LEU A 109 0.77 -26.03 5.72
CA LEU A 109 0.85 -27.03 6.77
C LEU A 109 0.61 -26.35 8.12
N ASN A 110 -0.28 -26.91 8.92
CA ASN A 110 -0.60 -26.46 10.25
C ASN A 110 -0.30 -27.58 11.25
N LEU A 111 0.65 -27.36 12.15
CA LEU A 111 1.03 -28.30 13.20
C LEU A 111 0.64 -27.73 14.58
N ARG A 112 -0.36 -28.35 15.21
CA ARG A 112 -0.77 -28.06 16.59
C ARG A 112 0.07 -28.86 17.57
N THR A 113 0.80 -28.18 18.44
CA THR A 113 1.57 -28.80 19.53
C THR A 113 0.91 -28.48 20.86
N GLY A 114 0.02 -29.38 21.32
CA GLY A 114 -0.89 -29.10 22.44
C GLY A 114 -2.10 -28.27 22.01
N ASP A 115 -2.81 -27.72 22.99
CA ASP A 115 -4.06 -26.97 22.74
C ASP A 115 -3.81 -25.48 22.40
N ASP A 116 -2.65 -24.95 22.80
CA ASP A 116 -2.37 -23.51 22.78
C ASP A 116 -1.41 -23.04 21.69
N THR A 117 -0.70 -23.95 21.01
CA THR A 117 0.35 -23.59 20.05
C THR A 117 0.08 -24.17 18.67
N LEU A 118 0.12 -23.30 17.66
CA LEU A 118 0.04 -23.62 16.25
C LEU A 118 1.32 -23.15 15.54
N TRP A 119 2.06 -24.08 14.96
CA TRP A 119 3.10 -23.80 13.98
C TRP A 119 2.50 -23.87 12.58
N PHE A 120 2.94 -23.01 11.67
CA PHE A 120 2.53 -23.08 10.27
C PHE A 120 3.70 -22.84 9.33
N ALA A 121 3.57 -23.41 8.13
CA ALA A 121 4.39 -23.07 6.98
C ALA A 121 3.45 -22.99 5.77
N SER A 122 3.60 -21.96 4.94
CA SER A 122 2.75 -21.77 3.76
C SER A 122 3.53 -21.27 2.55
N TRP A 123 3.03 -21.67 1.38
CA TRP A 123 3.28 -21.03 0.10
C TRP A 123 1.95 -20.50 -0.44
N ASN A 124 1.95 -19.24 -0.89
CA ASN A 124 0.82 -18.62 -1.56
C ASN A 124 1.31 -18.01 -2.88
N ARG A 125 0.60 -18.27 -3.98
CA ARG A 125 0.76 -17.55 -5.25
C ARG A 125 -0.39 -16.57 -5.41
N GLY A 126 -0.08 -15.28 -5.41
CA GLY A 126 -1.00 -14.20 -5.73
C GLY A 126 -0.78 -13.67 -7.14
N MET A 127 -1.77 -12.97 -7.68
CA MET A 127 -1.67 -12.27 -8.95
C MET A 127 -2.30 -10.88 -8.80
N LYS A 128 -1.80 -9.92 -9.57
CA LYS A 128 -2.40 -8.63 -9.81
C LYS A 128 -2.38 -8.43 -11.32
N GLY A 129 -3.57 -8.51 -11.93
CA GLY A 129 -3.66 -8.43 -13.38
C GLY A 129 -3.13 -7.09 -13.91
N GLY A 130 -2.47 -7.14 -15.07
CA GLY A 130 -2.02 -5.99 -15.84
C GLY A 130 -3.12 -4.96 -16.10
N ASN A 131 -2.70 -3.76 -16.49
CA ASN A 131 -3.57 -2.62 -16.76
C ASN A 131 -2.87 -1.64 -17.70
N TRP A 132 -3.47 -0.45 -17.89
CA TRP A 132 -2.84 0.63 -18.64
C TRP A 132 -2.53 1.83 -17.75
N THR A 133 -1.46 2.54 -18.10
CA THR A 133 -1.15 3.86 -17.57
C THR A 133 -1.48 4.91 -18.63
N ALA A 134 -2.74 5.34 -18.64
CA ALA A 134 -3.22 6.33 -19.59
C ALA A 134 -2.85 7.76 -19.16
N ALA A 135 -1.72 8.23 -19.67
CA ALA A 135 -1.20 9.57 -19.44
C ALA A 135 -0.80 10.25 -20.76
N ALA A 136 -0.69 11.57 -20.75
CA ALA A 136 -0.22 12.32 -21.92
C ALA A 136 1.25 11.98 -22.22
N ALA A 137 1.60 11.86 -23.51
CA ALA A 137 2.97 11.59 -23.97
C ALA A 137 3.56 10.19 -23.66
N ILE A 138 2.73 9.20 -23.32
CA ILE A 138 3.11 7.77 -23.37
C ILE A 138 2.68 7.22 -24.74
N GLY A 139 3.57 6.49 -25.42
CA GLY A 139 3.23 5.81 -26.68
C GLY A 139 2.15 4.73 -26.45
N ILE A 140 1.29 4.49 -27.43
CA ILE A 140 0.22 3.47 -27.35
C ILE A 140 0.78 2.08 -26.98
N ASP A 141 1.98 1.78 -27.46
CA ASP A 141 2.71 0.54 -27.21
C ASP A 141 3.33 0.44 -25.80
N GLU A 142 3.50 1.56 -25.10
CA GLU A 142 4.06 1.65 -23.75
C GLU A 142 2.97 1.86 -22.67
N LEU A 143 1.72 2.02 -23.09
CA LEU A 143 0.58 2.30 -22.22
C LEU A 143 0.20 1.09 -21.36
N GLN A 144 0.37 -0.14 -21.85
CA GLN A 144 0.02 -1.36 -21.13
C GLN A 144 1.21 -1.87 -20.30
N HIS A 145 0.93 -2.32 -19.08
CA HIS A 145 1.85 -3.11 -18.25
C HIS A 145 1.25 -4.50 -17.97
N ASP A 146 2.14 -5.47 -17.78
CA ASP A 146 1.82 -6.87 -17.61
C ASP A 146 1.33 -7.18 -16.18
N GLU A 147 0.85 -8.41 -15.99
CA GLU A 147 0.47 -8.92 -14.68
C GLU A 147 1.67 -9.04 -13.73
N GLU A 148 1.41 -8.83 -12.44
CA GLU A 148 2.37 -9.04 -11.37
C GLU A 148 2.00 -10.32 -10.62
N VAL A 149 2.99 -11.19 -10.37
CA VAL A 149 2.81 -12.46 -9.67
C VAL A 149 3.63 -12.45 -8.39
N LEU A 150 2.99 -12.75 -7.26
CA LEU A 150 3.67 -12.87 -5.97
C LEU A 150 3.74 -14.33 -5.54
N ASN A 151 4.95 -14.87 -5.36
CA ASN A 151 5.19 -16.10 -4.61
C ASN A 151 5.59 -15.76 -3.16
N SER A 152 4.66 -15.96 -2.23
CA SER A 152 4.85 -15.74 -0.79
C SER A 152 5.15 -17.05 -0.07
N PHE A 153 6.26 -17.08 0.66
CA PHE A 153 6.65 -18.18 1.54
C PHE A 153 6.69 -17.68 2.98
N GLU A 154 5.95 -18.33 3.88
CA GLU A 154 5.87 -17.94 5.28
C GLU A 154 6.06 -19.13 6.21
N VAL A 155 6.76 -18.89 7.33
CA VAL A 155 6.85 -19.84 8.45
C VAL A 155 6.61 -19.08 9.73
N GLY A 156 5.73 -19.59 10.59
CA GLY A 156 5.41 -18.89 11.81
C GLY A 156 4.81 -19.75 12.92
N VAL A 157 4.55 -19.09 14.04
CA VAL A 157 3.95 -19.66 15.23
C VAL A 157 2.91 -18.71 15.80
N LYS A 158 1.80 -19.28 16.27
CA LYS A 158 0.76 -18.60 17.02
C LYS A 158 0.57 -19.37 18.31
N THR A 159 0.84 -18.74 19.44
CA THR A 159 0.76 -19.40 20.74
C THR A 159 0.03 -18.56 21.76
N SER A 160 -0.87 -19.20 22.49
CA SER A 160 -1.43 -18.67 23.73
C SER A 160 -0.59 -19.15 24.91
N PHE A 161 -0.42 -18.31 25.93
CA PHE A 161 0.31 -18.65 27.16
C PHE A 161 -0.23 -17.84 28.34
N ALA A 162 0.34 -18.05 29.54
CA ALA A 162 -0.12 -17.43 30.78
C ALA A 162 -1.63 -17.68 31.01
N ASP A 163 -2.04 -18.95 30.92
CA ASP A 163 -3.43 -19.39 31.08
C ASP A 163 -4.43 -18.67 30.14
N GLY A 164 -3.97 -18.37 28.91
CA GLY A 164 -4.77 -17.70 27.87
C GLY A 164 -4.82 -16.18 27.99
N THR A 165 -4.10 -15.58 28.94
CA THR A 165 -4.04 -14.11 29.09
C THR A 165 -3.03 -13.44 28.17
N ALA A 166 -2.18 -14.22 27.50
CA ALA A 166 -1.22 -13.73 26.53
C ALA A 166 -1.27 -14.53 25.22
N ARG A 167 -1.11 -13.85 24.10
CA ARG A 167 -0.98 -14.45 22.77
C ARG A 167 0.19 -13.82 22.02
N LEU A 168 1.09 -14.67 21.54
CA LEU A 168 2.22 -14.31 20.71
C LEU A 168 2.00 -14.86 19.29
N ASN A 169 2.06 -13.99 18.29
CA ASN A 169 2.19 -14.37 16.89
C ASN A 169 3.60 -14.00 16.43
N ALA A 170 4.29 -14.87 15.71
CA ALA A 170 5.55 -14.54 15.07
C ALA A 170 5.64 -15.24 13.72
N THR A 171 6.09 -14.51 12.70
CA THR A 171 6.19 -15.00 11.32
C THR A 171 7.51 -14.52 10.73
N VAL A 172 8.14 -15.36 9.91
CA VAL A 172 9.18 -14.94 8.96
C VAL A 172 8.67 -15.21 7.55
N PHE A 173 9.01 -14.34 6.62
CA PHE A 173 8.50 -14.39 5.25
C PHE A 173 9.59 -14.10 4.21
N TYR A 174 9.38 -14.64 3.02
CA TYR A 174 10.13 -14.34 1.81
C TYR A 174 9.13 -14.21 0.66
N TYR A 175 9.13 -13.05 0.01
CA TYR A 175 8.26 -12.68 -1.09
C TYR A 175 9.12 -12.49 -2.33
N ASP A 176 8.71 -13.17 -3.41
CA ASP A 176 9.33 -13.15 -4.71
C ASP A 176 8.29 -12.65 -5.71
N TYR A 177 8.47 -11.44 -6.21
CA TYR A 177 7.59 -10.79 -7.16
C TYR A 177 8.17 -10.93 -8.55
N GLU A 178 7.43 -11.60 -9.43
CA GLU A 178 7.68 -11.60 -10.87
C GLU A 178 6.88 -10.43 -11.46
N ASP A 179 7.54 -9.57 -12.24
CA ASP A 179 6.91 -8.44 -12.94
C ASP A 179 6.15 -7.46 -12.00
N TYR A 180 6.72 -7.13 -10.83
CA TYR A 180 6.19 -6.11 -9.92
C TYR A 180 5.88 -4.79 -10.64
N GLN A 181 4.65 -4.31 -10.50
CA GLN A 181 4.16 -3.09 -11.13
C GLN A 181 4.63 -1.86 -10.34
N ALA A 182 5.85 -1.40 -10.66
CA ALA A 182 6.46 -0.23 -10.05
C ALA A 182 5.89 1.08 -10.64
N PHE A 183 5.35 1.93 -9.78
CA PHE A 183 4.91 3.27 -10.16
C PHE A 183 6.06 4.27 -10.09
N SER A 184 6.18 5.12 -11.11
CA SER A 184 7.07 6.28 -11.09
C SER A 184 6.55 7.43 -11.97
N LEU A 185 7.24 8.57 -11.93
CA LEU A 185 7.09 9.63 -12.92
C LEU A 185 8.25 9.54 -13.90
N THR A 186 7.97 9.31 -15.18
CA THR A 186 8.96 9.39 -16.27
C THR A 186 8.63 10.58 -17.15
N GLY A 187 9.54 11.54 -17.29
CA GLY A 187 9.29 12.77 -18.04
C GLY A 187 8.10 13.59 -17.49
N LEU A 188 7.89 13.59 -16.16
CA LEU A 188 6.71 14.16 -15.47
C LEU A 188 5.37 13.47 -15.79
N THR A 189 5.43 12.30 -16.39
CA THR A 189 4.27 11.52 -16.76
C THR A 189 4.17 10.30 -15.85
N PRO A 190 3.02 10.06 -15.19
CA PRO A 190 2.79 8.84 -14.42
C PRO A 190 3.01 7.62 -15.31
N ALA A 191 3.83 6.69 -14.85
CA ALA A 191 4.14 5.44 -15.53
C ALA A 191 4.05 4.29 -14.53
N VAL A 192 3.60 3.13 -15.00
CA VAL A 192 3.74 1.86 -14.29
C VAL A 192 4.56 0.93 -15.18
N THR A 193 5.64 0.40 -14.64
CA THR A 193 6.53 -0.51 -15.35
C THR A 193 6.71 -1.79 -14.55
N ASN A 194 6.76 -2.94 -15.23
CA ASN A 194 7.06 -4.22 -14.60
C ASN A 194 8.58 -4.32 -14.32
N SER A 195 8.92 -4.85 -13.15
CA SER A 195 10.29 -5.06 -12.68
C SER A 195 10.28 -6.21 -11.69
N ASP A 196 11.28 -7.09 -11.65
CA ASP A 196 11.31 -8.11 -10.61
C ASP A 196 11.61 -7.47 -9.25
N ALA A 197 11.06 -8.04 -8.17
CA ALA A 197 11.29 -7.54 -6.82
C ALA A 197 11.29 -8.65 -5.78
N THR A 198 11.99 -8.43 -4.68
CA THR A 198 11.97 -9.33 -3.52
C THR A 198 11.69 -8.54 -2.24
N ALA A 199 11.06 -9.19 -1.27
CA ALA A 199 10.91 -8.65 0.07
C ALA A 199 10.93 -9.77 1.10
N ASN A 200 11.80 -9.66 2.10
CA ASN A 200 11.89 -10.64 3.17
C ASN A 200 11.98 -9.99 4.54
N GLY A 201 11.50 -10.70 5.54
CA GLY A 201 11.39 -10.11 6.84
C GLY A 201 10.79 -11.01 7.89
N GLY A 202 10.43 -10.37 9.00
CA GLY A 202 9.73 -11.03 10.08
C GLY A 202 8.92 -10.06 10.91
N GLU A 203 7.87 -10.59 11.50
CA GLU A 203 6.93 -9.87 12.34
C GLU A 203 6.73 -10.61 13.67
N ILE A 204 6.49 -9.85 14.72
CA ILE A 204 6.14 -10.37 16.04
C ILE A 204 5.06 -9.49 16.66
N GLU A 205 4.01 -10.12 17.16
CA GLU A 205 2.90 -9.45 17.82
C GLU A 205 2.62 -10.11 19.17
N LEU A 206 2.50 -9.30 20.23
CA LEU A 206 2.13 -9.75 21.56
C LEU A 206 0.86 -9.02 22.02
N PHE A 207 -0.17 -9.80 22.32
CA PHE A 207 -1.37 -9.36 23.02
C PHE A 207 -1.29 -9.88 24.45
N TRP A 208 -1.46 -9.02 25.45
CA TRP A 208 -1.29 -9.43 26.84
C TRP A 208 -2.20 -8.67 27.81
N THR A 209 -2.93 -9.43 28.63
CA THR A 209 -3.77 -8.97 29.73
C THR A 209 -3.22 -9.51 31.05
N PRO A 210 -2.12 -8.96 31.60
CA PRO A 210 -1.42 -9.49 32.78
C PRO A 210 -2.25 -9.51 34.08
N GLY A 211 -3.36 -8.78 34.10
CA GLY A 211 -4.26 -8.71 35.23
C GLY A 211 -5.48 -7.86 34.89
N GLU A 212 -6.42 -7.75 35.82
CA GLU A 212 -7.69 -7.07 35.61
C GLU A 212 -7.50 -5.64 35.06
N GLY A 213 -8.15 -5.35 33.94
CA GLY A 213 -8.14 -4.03 33.29
C GLY A 213 -6.84 -3.64 32.59
N TRP A 214 -5.83 -4.51 32.48
CA TRP A 214 -4.65 -4.23 31.65
C TRP A 214 -4.85 -4.76 30.23
N ASP A 215 -4.62 -3.92 29.23
CA ASP A 215 -4.53 -4.35 27.84
C ASP A 215 -3.19 -3.85 27.27
N ILE A 216 -2.33 -4.77 26.86
CA ILE A 216 -1.02 -4.49 26.27
C ILE A 216 -0.99 -5.11 24.87
N VAL A 217 -0.64 -4.29 23.88
CA VAL A 217 -0.37 -4.74 22.52
C VAL A 217 0.99 -4.22 22.11
N LEU A 218 1.87 -5.12 21.71
CA LEU A 218 3.19 -4.80 21.16
C LEU A 218 3.30 -5.44 19.78
N GLY A 219 3.84 -4.72 18.82
CA GLY A 219 4.20 -5.27 17.52
C GLY A 219 5.56 -4.76 17.07
N ALA A 220 6.27 -5.59 16.33
CA ALA A 220 7.49 -5.23 15.64
C ALA A 220 7.54 -5.93 14.29
N ALA A 221 8.01 -5.23 13.27
CA ALA A 221 8.27 -5.79 11.95
C ALA A 221 9.64 -5.35 11.44
N PHE A 222 10.29 -6.24 10.71
CA PHE A 222 11.54 -6.01 10.01
C PHE A 222 11.33 -6.44 8.56
N ILE A 223 11.72 -5.61 7.61
CA ILE A 223 11.63 -5.89 6.19
C ILE A 223 12.89 -5.38 5.50
N ASP A 224 13.32 -6.13 4.51
CA ASP A 224 14.40 -5.81 3.60
C ASP A 224 13.87 -6.15 2.21
N SER A 225 13.88 -5.17 1.32
CA SER A 225 13.21 -5.25 0.02
C SER A 225 14.05 -4.63 -1.07
N GLU A 226 13.96 -5.19 -2.26
CA GLU A 226 14.73 -4.79 -3.43
C GLU A 226 13.85 -4.91 -4.67
N VAL A 227 13.82 -3.85 -5.48
CA VAL A 227 13.20 -3.80 -6.80
C VAL A 227 14.34 -3.60 -7.80
N ASP A 228 14.47 -4.50 -8.77
CA ASP A 228 15.63 -4.57 -9.68
C ASP A 228 15.90 -3.24 -10.39
N PHE A 229 14.83 -2.57 -10.84
CA PHE A 229 14.92 -1.26 -11.46
C PHE A 229 13.59 -0.50 -11.39
N VAL A 230 13.67 0.78 -11.01
CA VAL A 230 12.55 1.73 -11.11
C VAL A 230 12.97 2.92 -11.98
N PRO A 231 12.32 3.18 -13.13
CA PRO A 231 12.60 4.33 -13.98
C PRO A 231 12.36 5.65 -13.23
N ALA A 232 13.22 6.64 -13.45
CA ALA A 232 13.12 7.95 -12.83
C ALA A 232 12.66 9.04 -13.82
N VAL A 233 12.55 10.28 -13.32
CA VAL A 233 12.00 11.43 -14.05
C VAL A 233 12.74 11.72 -15.36
N PHE A 234 14.04 11.43 -15.46
CA PHE A 234 14.79 11.62 -16.70
C PHE A 234 14.73 10.35 -17.57
N PRO A 235 14.39 10.45 -18.87
CA PRO A 235 14.38 9.29 -19.77
C PRO A 235 15.73 8.56 -19.78
N GLY A 236 15.68 7.22 -19.66
CA GLY A 236 16.87 6.36 -19.58
C GLY A 236 17.63 6.43 -18.25
N SER A 237 17.05 7.07 -17.23
CA SER A 237 17.53 7.02 -15.84
C SER A 237 16.59 6.21 -14.96
N GLY A 238 17.09 5.80 -13.80
CA GLY A 238 16.33 5.07 -12.79
C GLY A 238 17.22 4.66 -11.65
N THR A 239 16.61 3.98 -10.69
CA THR A 239 17.28 3.43 -9.51
C THR A 239 17.24 1.93 -9.63
N SER A 240 18.42 1.30 -9.64
CA SER A 240 18.55 -0.15 -9.44
C SER A 240 18.59 -0.45 -7.97
N ASP A 241 18.17 -1.67 -7.61
CA ASP A 241 18.17 -2.18 -6.25
C ASP A 241 17.38 -1.24 -5.31
N ALA A 242 16.23 -0.73 -5.80
CA ALA A 242 15.42 0.24 -5.08
C ALA A 242 14.62 -0.43 -3.96
N GLU A 243 14.48 0.22 -2.82
CA GLU A 243 13.60 -0.24 -1.74
C GLU A 243 12.13 0.01 -2.09
N LEU A 244 11.25 -0.85 -1.59
CA LEU A 244 9.81 -0.63 -1.72
C LEU A 244 9.41 0.70 -1.05
N PRO A 245 8.57 1.54 -1.71
CA PRO A 245 8.13 2.77 -1.10
C PRO A 245 7.21 2.50 0.09
N GLN A 246 7.28 3.36 1.10
CA GLN A 246 6.49 3.28 2.34
C GLN A 246 6.67 1.96 3.12
N ALA A 247 7.83 1.31 2.95
CA ALA A 247 8.22 0.10 3.66
C ALA A 247 9.42 0.39 4.56
N PRO A 248 9.21 0.89 5.79
CA PRO A 248 10.32 1.17 6.70
C PRO A 248 10.99 -0.14 7.09
N SER A 249 12.32 -0.19 7.02
CA SER A 249 13.10 -1.41 7.25
C SER A 249 12.83 -2.04 8.62
N THR A 250 12.49 -1.20 9.61
CA THR A 250 12.02 -1.61 10.92
C THR A 250 10.83 -0.75 11.36
N SER A 251 9.83 -1.36 11.99
CA SER A 251 8.75 -0.64 12.64
C SER A 251 8.37 -1.27 13.99
N PHE A 252 7.88 -0.43 14.91
CA PHE A 252 7.36 -0.85 16.21
C PHE A 252 6.02 -0.16 16.49
N ASN A 253 5.08 -0.89 17.08
CA ASN A 253 3.86 -0.31 17.62
C ASN A 253 3.65 -0.76 19.06
N VAL A 254 3.12 0.16 19.87
CA VAL A 254 2.82 -0.08 21.28
C VAL A 254 1.45 0.48 21.62
N LEU A 255 0.69 -0.26 22.41
CA LEU A 255 -0.48 0.21 23.11
C LEU A 255 -0.45 -0.36 24.52
N VAL A 256 -0.60 0.51 25.51
CA VAL A 256 -0.76 0.13 26.91
C VAL A 256 -1.98 0.86 27.45
N ARG A 257 -2.96 0.08 27.89
CA ARG A 257 -4.20 0.57 28.49
C ARG A 257 -4.36 -0.03 29.88
N LYS A 258 -4.83 0.80 30.80
CA LYS A 258 -5.23 0.39 32.14
C LYS A 258 -6.61 0.95 32.48
N ALA A 259 -7.52 0.07 32.82
CA ALA A 259 -8.87 0.35 33.27
C ALA A 259 -9.03 0.08 34.78
N TRP A 260 -9.92 0.87 35.40
CA TRP A 260 -10.36 0.74 36.78
C TRP A 260 -11.88 0.91 36.86
N ASN A 261 -12.53 0.04 37.63
CA ASN A 261 -13.91 0.23 38.03
C ASN A 261 -13.99 1.37 39.06
N LEU A 262 -14.59 2.50 38.69
CA LEU A 262 -14.68 3.70 39.51
C LEU A 262 -16.08 4.30 39.43
N GLY A 263 -16.74 4.50 40.57
CA GLY A 263 -17.99 5.29 40.62
C GLY A 263 -19.17 4.72 39.81
N GLY A 264 -19.21 3.40 39.59
CA GLY A 264 -20.25 2.76 38.76
C GLY A 264 -19.99 2.83 37.25
N GLY A 265 -18.80 3.27 36.85
CA GLY A 265 -18.31 3.18 35.48
C GLY A 265 -16.88 2.65 35.43
N GLU A 266 -16.29 2.71 34.24
CA GLU A 266 -14.90 2.34 33.97
C GLU A 266 -14.12 3.60 33.61
N LEU A 267 -13.09 3.90 34.40
CA LEU A 267 -12.06 4.88 34.04
C LEU A 267 -10.93 4.13 33.37
N ALA A 268 -10.48 4.57 32.19
CA ALA A 268 -9.30 4.00 31.55
C ALA A 268 -8.32 5.06 31.06
N LEU A 269 -7.03 4.77 31.24
CA LEU A 269 -5.91 5.51 30.68
C LEU A 269 -5.30 4.66 29.58
N GLN A 270 -4.97 5.27 28.45
CA GLN A 270 -4.28 4.63 27.35
C GLN A 270 -3.13 5.52 26.86
N VAL A 271 -2.00 4.88 26.58
CA VAL A 271 -0.92 5.43 25.76
C VAL A 271 -0.69 4.49 24.59
N ASP A 272 -0.47 5.05 23.41
CA ASP A 272 -0.17 4.29 22.21
C ASP A 272 0.80 5.06 21.32
N GLY A 273 1.48 4.36 20.41
CA GLY A 273 2.34 5.00 19.44
C GLY A 273 2.97 4.03 18.47
N ASN A 274 3.55 4.60 17.42
CA ASN A 274 4.27 3.89 16.38
C ASN A 274 5.63 4.54 16.16
N TRP A 275 6.66 3.72 15.98
CA TRP A 275 7.96 4.13 15.48
C TRP A 275 8.18 3.48 14.12
N ASN A 276 8.70 4.24 13.18
CA ASN A 276 9.14 3.75 11.88
C ASN A 276 10.59 4.19 11.68
N ASP A 277 11.41 3.30 11.13
CA ASP A 277 12.75 3.65 10.67
C ASP A 277 12.68 4.58 9.44
N GLU A 278 13.84 5.01 8.95
CA GLU A 278 13.92 5.72 7.67
C GLU A 278 13.31 4.90 6.53
N GLN A 279 12.68 5.61 5.59
CA GLN A 279 12.02 5.00 4.43
C GLN A 279 11.89 5.98 3.27
N PHE A 280 11.88 5.47 2.05
CA PHE A 280 11.50 6.26 0.88
C PHE A 280 9.97 6.31 0.75
N LEU A 281 9.43 7.48 0.37
CA LEU A 281 7.99 7.67 0.16
C LEU A 281 7.54 7.47 -1.30
N GLU A 282 8.48 7.27 -2.23
CA GLU A 282 8.23 7.00 -3.65
C GLU A 282 9.19 5.92 -4.20
N GLY A 283 8.77 5.21 -5.26
CA GLY A 283 9.50 4.05 -5.78
C GLY A 283 10.85 4.38 -6.42
N THR A 284 11.07 5.62 -6.84
CA THR A 284 12.36 6.09 -7.39
C THR A 284 13.46 6.24 -6.35
N ASN A 285 13.11 6.17 -5.05
CA ASN A 285 14.06 6.27 -3.94
C ASN A 285 14.89 7.57 -3.99
N SER A 286 14.28 8.68 -4.44
CA SER A 286 14.94 9.99 -4.45
C SER A 286 15.20 10.42 -3.00
N LEU A 287 16.40 10.95 -2.71
CA LEU A 287 16.75 11.44 -1.36
C LEU A 287 15.80 12.52 -0.84
N VAL A 288 15.10 13.23 -1.73
CA VAL A 288 14.10 14.24 -1.32
C VAL A 288 12.83 13.61 -0.76
N SER A 289 12.59 12.34 -1.07
CA SER A 289 11.48 11.53 -0.57
C SER A 289 11.84 10.69 0.65
N LEU A 290 13.11 10.71 1.06
CA LEU A 290 13.56 10.00 2.25
C LEU A 290 12.94 10.66 3.48
N GLN A 291 12.11 9.91 4.18
CA GLN A 291 11.59 10.29 5.48
C GLN A 291 12.50 9.69 6.54
N ASP A 292 13.13 10.56 7.34
CA ASP A 292 13.93 10.15 8.50
C ASP A 292 13.08 9.34 9.49
N SER A 293 13.73 8.46 10.27
CA SER A 293 13.06 7.69 11.33
C SER A 293 12.30 8.60 12.30
N TYR A 294 11.10 8.18 12.73
CA TYR A 294 10.24 9.01 13.56
C TYR A 294 9.39 8.17 14.52
N PHE A 295 8.98 8.77 15.64
CA PHE A 295 8.03 8.20 16.59
C PHE A 295 6.80 9.10 16.69
N VAL A 296 5.59 8.54 16.76
CA VAL A 296 4.38 9.31 17.07
C VAL A 296 3.71 8.71 18.29
N GLY A 297 3.67 9.48 19.38
CA GLY A 297 3.05 9.09 20.64
C GLY A 297 1.68 9.73 20.85
N ASN A 298 0.73 8.99 21.39
CA ASN A 298 -0.63 9.43 21.69
C ASN A 298 -1.00 9.07 23.13
N ALA A 299 -2.00 9.75 23.68
CA ALA A 299 -2.60 9.37 24.95
C ALA A 299 -4.09 9.68 24.99
N SER A 300 -4.84 8.94 25.80
CA SER A 300 -6.23 9.26 26.11
C SER A 300 -6.63 8.87 27.52
N VAL A 301 -7.65 9.57 28.01
CA VAL A 301 -8.37 9.27 29.25
C VAL A 301 -9.83 9.10 28.88
N SER A 302 -10.43 7.99 29.30
CA SER A 302 -11.84 7.71 29.04
C SER A 302 -12.58 7.36 30.33
N TYR A 303 -13.84 7.78 30.41
CA TYR A 303 -14.77 7.35 31.44
C TYR A 303 -16.06 6.86 30.78
N ALA A 304 -16.38 5.59 31.01
CA ALA A 304 -17.55 4.93 30.44
C ALA A 304 -18.52 4.48 31.54
N THR A 305 -19.80 4.77 31.36
CA THR A 305 -20.91 4.21 32.14
C THR A 305 -21.83 3.42 31.22
N GLU A 306 -22.96 2.92 31.72
CA GLU A 306 -23.94 2.17 30.92
C GLU A 306 -24.40 2.96 29.67
N ASN A 307 -24.63 4.26 29.80
CA ASN A 307 -25.22 5.07 28.72
C ASN A 307 -24.23 6.07 28.11
N TRP A 308 -23.12 6.38 28.78
CA TRP A 308 -22.23 7.46 28.35
C TRP A 308 -20.79 6.98 28.21
N THR A 309 -20.08 7.52 27.23
CA THR A 309 -18.63 7.44 27.15
C THR A 309 -18.08 8.83 26.87
N VAL A 310 -17.18 9.30 27.72
CA VAL A 310 -16.45 10.55 27.53
C VAL A 310 -14.98 10.22 27.39
N ILE A 311 -14.34 10.74 26.35
CA ILE A 311 -12.92 10.52 26.06
C ILE A 311 -12.28 11.88 25.85
N ALA A 312 -11.21 12.16 26.57
CA ALA A 312 -10.27 13.23 26.24
C ALA A 312 -9.01 12.58 25.66
N TRP A 313 -8.51 13.09 24.54
CA TRP A 313 -7.39 12.49 23.82
C TRP A 313 -6.43 13.56 23.31
N GLY A 314 -5.18 13.16 23.16
CA GLY A 314 -4.13 13.91 22.50
C GLY A 314 -3.40 13.01 21.51
N LYS A 315 -3.16 13.54 20.31
CA LYS A 315 -2.47 12.87 19.21
C LYS A 315 -1.15 13.59 18.91
N ASN A 316 -0.13 12.83 18.54
CA ASN A 316 1.21 13.33 18.25
C ASN A 316 1.77 14.19 19.40
N LEU A 317 1.80 13.66 20.61
CA LEU A 317 2.14 14.39 21.84
C LEU A 317 3.60 14.86 21.89
N ASN A 318 4.48 14.19 21.16
CA ASN A 318 5.88 14.58 20.97
C ASN A 318 6.08 15.68 19.92
N ASP A 319 5.01 16.11 19.21
CA ASP A 319 5.09 17.16 18.18
C ASP A 319 5.99 16.78 16.99
N GLU A 320 5.92 15.52 16.58
CA GLU A 320 6.70 15.00 15.46
C GLU A 320 6.25 15.64 14.16
N GLU A 321 7.21 16.12 13.39
CA GLU A 321 7.00 16.60 12.03
C GLU A 321 7.56 15.56 11.07
N TYR A 322 6.68 14.90 10.33
CA TYR A 322 7.04 13.87 9.36
C TYR A 322 6.12 13.95 8.14
N LEU A 323 6.60 13.41 7.02
CA LEU A 323 5.94 13.38 5.74
C LEU A 323 4.99 12.18 5.66
N LEU A 324 3.77 12.44 5.18
CA LEU A 324 2.80 11.42 4.76
C LEU A 324 2.94 11.08 3.28
N TYR A 325 3.44 12.03 2.49
CA TYR A 325 3.53 11.93 1.04
C TYR A 325 4.63 12.85 0.53
N ASN A 326 5.33 12.38 -0.50
CA ASN A 326 6.28 13.15 -1.29
C ASN A 326 6.04 12.84 -2.77
N LEU A 327 6.09 13.87 -3.61
CA LEU A 327 6.15 13.73 -5.06
C LEU A 327 7.30 14.58 -5.59
N ASP A 328 8.33 13.92 -6.11
CA ASP A 328 9.45 14.62 -6.75
C ASP A 328 9.08 15.06 -8.18
N ILE A 329 8.83 16.36 -8.34
CA ILE A 329 8.60 17.01 -9.65
C ILE A 329 9.82 17.89 -9.98
N GLY A 330 11.03 17.47 -9.57
CA GLY A 330 12.25 18.25 -9.67
C GLY A 330 12.57 18.78 -11.08
N LEU A 331 12.10 18.12 -12.15
CA LEU A 331 12.19 18.62 -13.52
C LEU A 331 11.44 19.94 -13.74
N ALA A 332 10.34 20.15 -13.01
CA ALA A 332 9.59 21.42 -12.98
C ALA A 332 10.13 22.40 -11.91
N GLY A 333 11.17 22.03 -11.17
CA GLY A 333 11.87 22.88 -10.20
C GLY A 333 11.22 22.98 -8.81
N PHE A 334 10.28 22.09 -8.47
CA PHE A 334 9.67 22.02 -7.16
C PHE A 334 9.35 20.57 -6.75
N ILE A 335 9.07 20.37 -5.47
CA ILE A 335 8.69 19.08 -4.87
C ILE A 335 7.39 19.33 -4.10
N GLU A 336 6.46 18.38 -4.15
CA GLU A 336 5.24 18.43 -3.35
C GLU A 336 5.38 17.52 -2.14
N GLN A 337 5.14 18.07 -0.94
CA GLN A 337 5.27 17.36 0.32
C GLN A 337 4.04 17.61 1.18
N VAL A 338 3.47 16.54 1.74
CA VAL A 338 2.36 16.62 2.67
C VAL A 338 2.82 16.14 4.02
N TYR A 339 2.81 17.04 4.99
CA TYR A 339 3.17 16.75 6.37
C TYR A 339 1.99 16.21 7.15
N ALA A 340 2.28 15.36 8.12
CA ALA A 340 1.31 14.88 9.08
C ALA A 340 0.78 16.02 9.97
N PRO A 341 -0.44 15.90 10.52
CA PRO A 341 -0.95 16.87 11.48
C PRO A 341 -0.01 17.05 12.68
N PRO A 342 0.22 18.30 13.13
CA PRO A 342 1.02 18.56 14.33
C PRO A 342 0.30 18.07 15.58
N ARG A 343 0.90 18.22 16.76
CA ARG A 343 0.24 17.87 18.02
C ARG A 343 -1.14 18.51 18.15
N HIS A 344 -2.17 17.69 18.37
CA HIS A 344 -3.53 18.17 18.53
C HIS A 344 -4.32 17.36 19.57
N TRP A 345 -5.38 17.98 20.09
CA TRP A 345 -6.15 17.46 21.22
C TRP A 345 -7.64 17.55 20.92
N GLY A 346 -8.42 16.69 21.54
CA GLY A 346 -9.86 16.73 21.40
C GLY A 346 -10.58 15.97 22.50
N ALA A 347 -11.90 16.06 22.43
CA ALA A 347 -12.78 15.29 23.29
C ALA A 347 -13.90 14.68 22.46
N THR A 348 -14.32 13.48 22.85
CA THR A 348 -15.41 12.74 22.23
C THR A 348 -16.41 12.35 23.30
N VAL A 349 -17.68 12.63 23.04
CA VAL A 349 -18.80 12.21 23.90
C VAL A 349 -19.72 11.32 23.09
N ARG A 350 -20.02 10.13 23.60
CA ARG A 350 -20.93 9.17 22.99
C ARG A 350 -22.04 8.82 23.97
N TYR A 351 -23.26 8.72 23.45
CA TYR A 351 -24.41 8.22 24.17
C TYR A 351 -24.86 6.90 23.54
N HIS A 352 -25.10 5.87 24.35
CA HIS A 352 -25.62 4.57 23.94
C HIS A 352 -27.09 4.49 24.36
N PHE A 353 -27.95 4.16 23.39
CA PHE A 353 -29.41 4.04 23.55
C PHE A 353 -29.83 2.63 23.92
#